data_AF-A0A0A1TAH6-F1
#
_entry.id   AF-A0A0A1TAH6-F1
#
_cell.length_a   1.000
_cell.length_b   1.000
_cell.length_c   1.000
_cell.angle_alpha   90.00
_cell.angle_beta   90.00
_cell.angle_gamma   90.00
#
_symmetry.space_group_name_H-M   'P 1'
#
loop_
_entity.id
_entity.type
_entity.pdbx_description
1 polymer ?
#
loop_
_entity_poly.entity_id
_entity_poly.type
_entity_poly.pdbx_seq_one_letter_code
_entity_poly.pdbx_strand_id
1 'polypeptide(L)'
;MGELKIADFPINSSHEPAPQCAVYIREVGRIKSRFLAHDLSSGLPPPQTLSLQEGQTYAENRDPTFEIKRRSVIGRSFTAYETGMSEPAAQMDCATWSLGHWIITFPGNSLIHNLDMRPAGNQARADIFVVESIPFFWEPQGNGAVRKLWKAVNGERIEVGELQSRTSRDTHGLLKIDTAHVDRLVGIMTSIALLKRLESFRK
;
A
#
# COMPACT_ATOMS: atom_id res chain seq x y z
N MET A 1 18.55 -9.84 -15.83
CA MET A 1 18.06 -10.20 -14.48
C MET A 1 16.70 -10.85 -14.69
N GLY A 2 16.48 -12.08 -14.21
CA GLY A 2 15.22 -12.80 -14.44
C GLY A 2 14.03 -12.06 -13.82
N GLU A 3 12.84 -12.23 -14.41
CA GLU A 3 11.59 -11.69 -13.86
C GLU A 3 11.22 -12.46 -12.58
N LEU A 4 11.28 -11.79 -11.42
CA LEU A 4 10.87 -12.38 -10.15
C LEU A 4 9.35 -12.63 -10.15
N LYS A 5 8.95 -13.89 -9.91
CA LYS A 5 7.55 -14.28 -9.83
C LYS A 5 7.21 -14.66 -8.40
N ILE A 6 5.99 -14.32 -7.98
CA ILE A 6 5.54 -14.70 -6.64
C ILE A 6 5.51 -16.23 -6.44
N ALA A 7 5.30 -17.00 -7.52
CA ALA A 7 5.31 -18.46 -7.51
C ALA A 7 6.69 -19.07 -7.22
N ASP A 8 7.77 -18.29 -7.35
CA ASP A 8 9.12 -18.72 -7.01
C ASP A 8 9.32 -18.80 -5.48
N PHE A 9 8.37 -18.26 -4.71
CA PHE A 9 8.37 -18.21 -3.25
C PHE A 9 7.10 -18.90 -2.71
N PRO A 10 7.16 -20.19 -2.33
CA PRO A 10 6.03 -20.88 -1.70
C PRO A 10 5.64 -20.21 -0.38
N ILE A 11 4.36 -20.33 -0.01
CA ILE A 11 3.83 -19.77 1.24
C ILE A 11 4.41 -20.56 2.43
N ASN A 12 4.98 -19.84 3.39
CA ASN A 12 5.32 -20.41 4.68
C ASN A 12 4.05 -20.50 5.55
N SER A 13 3.48 -21.70 5.63
CA SER A 13 2.25 -21.98 6.39
C SER A 13 2.42 -21.93 7.91
N SER A 14 3.66 -21.88 8.41
CA SER A 14 3.96 -21.80 9.85
C SER A 14 4.03 -20.37 10.36
N HIS A 15 4.05 -19.38 9.48
CA HIS A 15 4.03 -17.97 9.88
C HIS A 15 2.60 -17.49 10.15
N GLU A 16 2.35 -17.02 11.36
CA GLU A 16 1.08 -16.38 11.74
C GLU A 16 1.19 -14.86 11.57
N PRO A 17 0.34 -14.23 10.74
CA PRO A 17 0.36 -12.78 10.56
C PRO A 17 -0.02 -12.06 11.86
N ALA A 18 0.84 -11.13 12.29
CA ALA A 18 0.65 -10.36 13.52
C ALA A 18 0.66 -8.85 13.23
N PRO A 19 -0.34 -8.30 12.52
CA PRO A 19 -0.36 -6.88 12.19
C PRO A 19 -0.39 -6.03 13.47
N GLN A 20 0.62 -5.17 13.66
CA GLN A 20 0.66 -4.23 14.78
C GLN A 20 0.13 -2.84 14.41
N CYS A 21 -0.14 -2.60 13.12
CA CYS A 21 -0.67 -1.34 12.64
C CYS A 21 -1.89 -1.53 11.74
N ALA A 22 -2.89 -0.67 11.94
CA ALA A 22 -4.05 -0.54 11.08
C ALA A 22 -4.22 0.91 10.64
N VAL A 23 -4.46 1.12 9.35
CA VAL A 23 -4.64 2.43 8.73
C VAL A 23 -5.84 2.42 7.82
N TYR A 24 -6.81 3.29 8.06
CA TYR A 24 -7.89 3.50 7.09
C TYR A 24 -7.49 4.58 6.09
N ILE A 25 -7.48 4.21 4.81
CA ILE A 25 -7.09 5.08 3.70
C ILE A 25 -8.34 5.42 2.91
N ARG A 26 -8.57 6.70 2.60
CA ARG A 26 -9.69 7.15 1.76
C ARG A 26 -9.30 8.29 0.84
N GLU A 27 -9.80 8.24 -0.39
CA GLU A 27 -9.74 9.39 -1.30
C GLU A 27 -10.82 10.43 -0.97
N VAL A 28 -10.45 11.70 -1.05
CA VAL A 28 -11.35 12.85 -0.89
C VAL A 28 -11.11 13.84 -2.04
N GLY A 29 -12.21 14.36 -2.60
CA GLY A 29 -12.19 15.34 -3.69
C GLY A 29 -12.07 14.72 -5.09
N ARG A 30 -12.90 15.20 -6.04
CA ARG A 30 -12.93 14.67 -7.42
C ARG A 30 -11.86 15.26 -8.34
N ILE A 31 -11.59 16.57 -8.24
CA ILE A 31 -10.69 17.29 -9.16
C ILE A 31 -9.28 17.39 -8.58
N LYS A 32 -9.17 17.81 -7.31
CA LYS A 32 -7.93 17.83 -6.54
C LYS A 32 -7.93 16.67 -5.55
N SER A 33 -7.89 15.45 -6.09
CA SER A 33 -7.92 14.28 -5.23
C SER A 33 -6.76 14.29 -4.24
N ARG A 34 -7.07 13.97 -2.99
CA ARG A 34 -6.11 13.70 -1.94
C ARG A 34 -6.51 12.43 -1.22
N PHE A 35 -5.55 11.70 -0.69
CA PHE A 35 -5.84 10.61 0.24
C PHE A 35 -5.61 11.07 1.66
N LEU A 36 -6.49 10.63 2.55
CA LEU A 36 -6.34 10.75 3.98
C LEU A 36 -6.07 9.36 4.54
N ALA A 37 -4.99 9.23 5.30
CA ALA A 37 -4.63 8.00 5.99
C ALA A 37 -4.77 8.22 7.50
N HIS A 38 -5.68 7.48 8.12
CA HIS A 38 -5.99 7.58 9.55
C HIS A 38 -5.37 6.40 10.28
N ASP A 39 -4.43 6.64 11.20
CA ASP A 39 -3.86 5.59 12.03
C ASP A 39 -4.85 5.16 13.13
N LEU A 40 -5.16 3.87 13.12
CA LEU A 40 -6.11 3.22 14.03
C LEU A 40 -5.42 2.28 15.03
N SER A 41 -4.08 2.21 15.01
CA SER A 41 -3.28 1.24 15.78
C SER A 41 -3.37 1.45 17.29
N SER A 42 -3.65 2.67 17.73
CA SER A 42 -3.87 3.02 19.14
C SER A 42 -5.31 2.82 19.62
N GLY A 43 -6.22 2.40 18.73
CA GLY A 43 -7.63 2.17 19.05
C GLY A 43 -7.93 0.75 19.49
N LEU A 44 -9.09 0.57 20.15
CA LEU A 44 -9.78 -0.71 20.19
C LEU A 44 -10.76 -0.76 19.00
N PRO A 45 -10.98 -1.92 18.36
CA PRO A 45 -10.33 -3.22 18.61
C PRO A 45 -8.89 -3.30 18.05
N PRO A 46 -8.08 -4.31 18.45
CA PRO A 46 -6.72 -4.45 17.95
C PRO A 46 -6.66 -4.58 16.41
N PRO A 47 -5.55 -4.17 15.76
CA PRO A 47 -5.43 -4.14 14.30
C PRO A 47 -5.84 -5.44 13.59
N GLN A 48 -5.53 -6.59 14.19
CA GLN A 48 -5.84 -7.91 13.65
C GLN A 48 -7.35 -8.14 13.48
N THR A 49 -8.15 -7.76 14.48
CA THR A 49 -9.60 -8.02 14.51
C THR A 49 -10.42 -6.90 13.89
N LEU A 50 -9.82 -5.75 13.63
CA LEU A 50 -10.51 -4.58 13.09
C LEU A 50 -11.13 -4.87 11.71
N SER A 51 -12.44 -4.67 11.56
CA SER A 51 -13.13 -4.80 10.28
C SER A 51 -13.06 -3.50 9.47
N LEU A 52 -13.30 -3.58 8.15
CA LEU A 52 -13.37 -2.41 7.27
C LEU A 52 -14.39 -1.36 7.74
N GLN A 53 -15.56 -1.79 8.23
CA GLN A 53 -16.63 -0.90 8.68
C GLN A 53 -16.26 -0.19 9.98
N GLU A 54 -15.68 -0.91 10.94
CA GLU A 54 -15.16 -0.32 12.18
C GLU A 54 -14.04 0.68 11.85
N GLY A 55 -13.09 0.29 10.98
CA GLY A 55 -12.01 1.16 10.55
C GLY A 55 -12.49 2.47 9.93
N GLN A 56 -13.52 2.40 9.08
CA GLN A 56 -14.17 3.60 8.55
C GLN A 56 -14.78 4.46 9.67
N THR A 57 -15.52 3.85 10.60
CA THR A 57 -16.20 4.55 11.69
C THR A 57 -15.22 5.26 12.62
N TYR A 58 -14.08 4.63 12.93
CA TYR A 58 -13.02 5.27 13.72
C TYR A 58 -12.35 6.42 12.96
N ALA A 59 -12.15 6.27 11.65
CA ALA A 59 -11.54 7.31 10.83
C ALA A 59 -12.42 8.56 10.70
N GLU A 60 -13.75 8.44 10.74
CA GLU A 60 -14.67 9.58 10.69
C GLU A 60 -14.54 10.51 11.91
N ASN A 61 -14.05 9.99 13.03
CA ASN A 61 -13.92 10.72 14.30
C ASN A 61 -12.45 11.04 14.67
N ARG A 62 -11.51 10.86 13.74
CA ARG A 62 -10.08 11.09 13.97
C ARG A 62 -9.49 11.96 12.88
N ASP A 63 -8.58 12.84 13.28
CA ASP A 63 -7.74 13.53 12.31
C ASP A 63 -6.86 12.53 11.55
N PRO A 64 -6.60 12.78 10.26
CA PRO A 64 -5.68 11.94 9.49
C PRO A 64 -4.26 12.07 10.05
N THR A 65 -3.51 10.98 10.01
CA THR A 65 -2.08 10.95 10.35
C THR A 65 -1.23 11.41 9.17
N PHE A 66 -1.64 11.02 7.95
CA PHE A 66 -1.01 11.51 6.72
C PHE A 66 -2.05 12.11 5.77
N GLU A 67 -1.65 13.20 5.13
CA GLU A 67 -2.35 13.79 3.99
C GLU A 67 -1.52 13.60 2.73
N ILE A 68 -2.07 12.90 1.74
CA ILE A 68 -1.38 12.59 0.49
C ILE A 68 -2.02 13.39 -0.64
N LYS A 69 -1.36 14.46 -1.05
CA LYS A 69 -1.86 15.45 -2.01
C LYS A 69 -1.40 15.12 -3.42
N ARG A 70 -2.32 15.19 -4.38
CA ARG A 70 -1.97 15.12 -5.80
C ARG A 70 -1.19 16.38 -6.22
N ARG A 71 -0.03 16.21 -6.86
CA ARG A 71 0.84 17.30 -7.34
C ARG A 71 0.40 17.91 -8.67
N SER A 72 -0.24 17.14 -9.54
CA SER A 72 -0.63 17.58 -10.89
C SER A 72 -2.00 17.04 -11.28
N VAL A 73 -2.82 17.86 -11.94
CA VAL A 73 -4.15 17.46 -12.45
C VAL A 73 -4.03 16.47 -13.61
N ILE A 74 -2.94 16.54 -14.36
CA ILE A 74 -2.68 15.67 -15.52
C ILE A 74 -1.82 14.47 -15.09
N GLY A 75 -0.89 14.69 -14.16
CA GLY A 75 -0.03 13.64 -13.61
C GLY A 75 -0.72 12.79 -12.53
N ARG A 76 -0.18 11.60 -12.29
CA ARG A 76 -0.53 10.76 -11.13
C ARG A 76 0.60 10.80 -10.13
N SER A 77 1.00 12.01 -9.77
CA SER A 77 2.03 12.23 -8.78
C SER A 77 1.39 12.66 -7.49
N PHE A 78 1.85 12.09 -6.39
CA PHE A 78 1.36 12.35 -5.05
C PHE A 78 2.51 12.72 -4.12
N THR A 79 2.21 13.52 -3.10
CA THR A 79 3.14 13.84 -2.02
C THR A 79 2.44 13.64 -0.70
N ALA A 80 3.01 12.77 0.12
CA ALA A 80 2.56 12.52 1.48
C ALA A 80 3.21 13.50 2.43
N TYR A 81 2.39 14.07 3.30
CA TYR A 81 2.79 14.89 4.44
C TYR A 81 2.26 14.22 5.69
N GLU A 82 3.08 14.14 6.73
CA GLU A 82 2.57 13.87 8.06
C GLU A 82 1.78 15.09 8.54
N THR A 83 0.65 14.87 9.19
CA THR A 83 -0.23 15.97 9.61
C THR A 83 0.50 16.92 10.55
N GLY A 84 0.52 18.21 10.20
CA GLY A 84 1.23 19.26 10.94
C GLY A 84 2.65 19.52 10.44
N MET A 85 3.20 18.69 9.54
CA MET A 85 4.54 18.87 8.97
C MET A 85 4.45 19.58 7.61
N SER A 86 5.43 20.46 7.35
CA SER A 86 5.58 21.14 6.06
C SER A 86 6.44 20.35 5.07
N GLU A 87 7.35 19.52 5.59
CA GLU A 87 8.25 18.72 4.77
C GLU A 87 7.54 17.45 4.26
N PRO A 88 7.80 17.04 3.01
CA PRO A 88 7.23 15.81 2.48
C PRO A 88 7.82 14.59 3.22
N ALA A 89 6.97 13.65 3.63
CA ALA A 89 7.40 12.37 4.18
C ALA A 89 7.68 11.33 3.07
N ALA A 90 6.91 11.40 1.99
CA ALA A 90 7.13 10.58 0.79
C ALA A 90 6.61 11.30 -0.46
N GLN A 91 7.17 10.96 -1.60
CA GLN A 91 6.66 11.35 -2.91
C GLN A 91 6.46 10.11 -3.75
N MET A 92 5.44 10.13 -4.59
CA MET A 92 5.13 9.02 -5.48
C MET A 92 4.85 9.56 -6.88
N ASP A 93 5.51 8.98 -7.87
CA ASP A 93 5.42 9.35 -9.27
C ASP A 93 5.03 8.15 -10.12
N CYS A 94 4.12 8.37 -11.05
CA CYS A 94 3.78 7.41 -12.09
C CYS A 94 4.04 8.12 -13.42
N ALA A 95 4.97 7.59 -14.22
CA ALA A 95 5.20 8.17 -15.53
C ALA A 95 3.92 7.98 -16.36
N THR A 96 3.54 9.00 -17.13
CA THR A 96 2.25 9.07 -17.82
C THR A 96 1.97 7.87 -18.74
N TRP A 97 3.03 7.18 -19.18
CA TRP A 97 2.98 6.03 -20.08
C TRP A 97 3.36 4.69 -19.42
N SER A 98 3.72 4.68 -18.13
CA SER A 98 4.14 3.47 -17.42
C SER A 98 2.96 2.87 -16.63
N LEU A 99 2.21 1.99 -17.29
CA LEU A 99 0.99 1.39 -16.74
C LEU A 99 1.28 0.56 -15.48
N GLY A 100 0.82 1.05 -14.32
CA GLY A 100 0.98 0.36 -13.04
C GLY A 100 2.40 0.38 -12.47
N HIS A 101 3.28 1.22 -13.02
CA HIS A 101 4.62 1.48 -12.50
C HIS A 101 4.62 2.78 -11.69
N TRP A 102 5.16 2.70 -10.49
CA TRP A 102 5.23 3.78 -9.52
C TRP A 102 6.63 3.85 -8.93
N ILE A 103 7.20 5.05 -8.88
CA ILE A 103 8.43 5.34 -8.15
C ILE A 103 8.04 6.07 -6.86
N ILE A 104 8.44 5.52 -5.72
CA ILE A 104 8.18 6.12 -4.41
C ILE A 104 9.52 6.53 -3.80
N THR A 105 9.64 7.79 -3.40
CA THR A 105 10.86 8.38 -2.83
C THR A 105 10.60 8.92 -1.43
N PHE A 106 11.54 8.75 -0.51
CA PHE A 106 11.42 9.17 0.89
C PHE A 106 12.43 10.30 1.18
N PRO A 107 12.07 11.57 0.93
CA PRO A 107 12.97 12.69 1.22
C PRO A 107 13.17 12.81 2.73
N GLY A 108 14.41 13.09 3.15
CA GLY A 108 14.72 13.36 4.56
C GLY A 108 15.05 12.15 5.44
N ASN A 109 14.98 10.91 4.92
CA ASN A 109 15.34 9.72 5.71
C ASN A 109 16.15 8.71 4.88
N SER A 110 17.46 8.67 5.08
CA SER A 110 18.43 7.93 4.24
C SER A 110 18.41 6.40 4.40
N LEU A 111 17.48 5.85 5.18
CA LEU A 111 17.38 4.40 5.41
C LEU A 111 16.43 3.70 4.44
N ILE A 112 15.42 4.40 3.91
CA ILE A 112 14.46 3.81 2.96
C ILE A 112 14.86 4.22 1.55
N HIS A 113 15.41 3.26 0.79
CA HIS A 113 15.70 3.46 -0.62
C HIS A 113 14.42 3.70 -1.43
N ASN A 114 14.57 4.40 -2.56
CA ASN A 114 13.47 4.60 -3.50
C ASN A 114 12.89 3.25 -3.92
N LEU A 115 11.56 3.15 -3.90
CA LEU A 115 10.85 1.94 -4.28
C LEU A 115 10.39 2.06 -5.72
N ASP A 116 10.68 1.01 -6.48
CA ASP A 116 10.11 0.77 -7.79
C ASP A 116 9.01 -0.29 -7.63
N MET A 117 7.75 0.15 -7.72
CA MET A 117 6.58 -0.72 -7.67
C MET A 117 6.01 -0.91 -9.07
N ARG A 118 5.87 -2.16 -9.50
CA ARG A 118 5.46 -2.52 -10.86
C ARG A 118 4.73 -3.86 -10.90
N PRO A 119 4.05 -4.22 -12.00
CA PRO A 119 3.49 -5.55 -12.16
C PRO A 119 4.58 -6.64 -12.03
N ALA A 120 4.27 -7.74 -11.33
CA ALA A 120 5.16 -8.89 -11.15
C ALA A 120 5.17 -9.85 -12.36
N GLY A 121 5.09 -9.29 -13.58
CA GLY A 121 4.77 -10.03 -14.79
C GLY A 121 3.96 -9.23 -15.80
N ASN A 122 4.19 -9.47 -17.10
CA ASN A 122 3.36 -8.90 -18.17
C ASN A 122 1.86 -9.28 -18.09
N GLN A 123 1.53 -10.39 -17.44
CA GLN A 123 0.16 -10.85 -17.18
C GLN A 123 -0.12 -11.07 -15.69
N ALA A 124 0.80 -10.67 -14.80
CA ALA A 124 0.66 -10.94 -13.38
C ALA A 124 -0.42 -10.07 -12.76
N ARG A 125 -1.27 -10.70 -11.96
CA ARG A 125 -2.22 -10.01 -11.08
C ARG A 125 -1.53 -9.43 -9.83
N ALA A 126 -0.32 -9.87 -9.52
CA ALA A 126 0.46 -9.34 -8.43
C ALA A 126 1.29 -8.10 -8.86
N ASP A 127 1.53 -7.21 -7.91
CA ASP A 127 2.51 -6.13 -8.03
C ASP A 127 3.72 -6.46 -7.17
N ILE A 128 4.92 -6.11 -7.62
CA ILE A 128 6.18 -6.31 -6.92
C ILE A 128 6.83 -4.96 -6.63
N PHE A 129 7.46 -4.85 -5.46
CA PHE A 129 8.45 -3.83 -5.13
C PHE A 129 9.57 -4.46 -4.31
N VAL A 130 10.71 -3.80 -4.19
CA VAL A 130 11.87 -4.31 -3.46
C VAL A 130 12.28 -3.31 -2.38
N VAL A 131 12.40 -3.77 -1.13
CA VAL A 131 12.92 -3.00 0.00
C VAL A 131 14.18 -3.71 0.47
N GLU A 132 15.31 -3.01 0.52
CA GLU A 132 16.59 -3.58 1.02
C GLU A 132 16.98 -4.93 0.35
N SER A 133 16.80 -5.02 -0.96
CA SER A 133 17.02 -6.25 -1.77
C SER A 133 16.05 -7.41 -1.49
N ILE A 134 15.03 -7.20 -0.67
CA ILE A 134 13.98 -8.18 -0.39
C ILE A 134 12.74 -7.87 -1.24
N PRO A 135 12.25 -8.82 -2.05
CA PRO A 135 11.05 -8.60 -2.83
C PRO A 135 9.78 -8.73 -1.98
N PHE A 136 8.86 -7.82 -2.23
CA PHE A 136 7.51 -7.79 -1.67
C PHE A 136 6.49 -7.89 -2.78
N PHE A 137 5.39 -8.58 -2.53
CA PHE A 137 4.34 -8.83 -3.51
C PHE A 137 2.97 -8.47 -2.96
N TRP A 138 2.26 -7.58 -3.65
CA TRP A 138 0.83 -7.38 -3.44
C TRP A 138 0.05 -8.35 -4.32
N GLU A 139 -0.60 -9.35 -3.73
CA GLU A 139 -1.36 -10.38 -4.43
C GLU A 139 -2.87 -10.24 -4.13
N PRO A 140 -3.71 -10.02 -5.16
CA PRO A 140 -5.16 -9.97 -4.98
C PRO A 140 -5.73 -11.35 -4.64
N GLN A 141 -6.64 -11.38 -3.68
CA GLN A 141 -7.36 -12.59 -3.28
C GLN A 141 -8.78 -12.57 -3.90
N GLY A 142 -9.25 -13.72 -4.38
CA GLY A 142 -10.61 -13.88 -4.92
C GLY A 142 -10.98 -12.81 -5.97
N ASN A 143 -11.98 -11.98 -5.65
CA ASN A 143 -12.48 -10.89 -6.51
C ASN A 143 -11.57 -9.64 -6.54
N GLY A 144 -10.47 -9.63 -5.79
CA GLY A 144 -9.50 -8.53 -5.72
C GLY A 144 -9.87 -7.38 -4.79
N ALA A 145 -10.96 -7.49 -4.03
CA ALA A 145 -11.30 -6.53 -2.96
C ALA A 145 -10.37 -6.66 -1.74
N VAL A 146 -9.76 -7.83 -1.56
CA VAL A 146 -8.69 -8.07 -0.59
C VAL A 146 -7.38 -8.27 -1.35
N ARG A 147 -6.32 -7.63 -0.90
CA ARG A 147 -4.95 -7.83 -1.41
C ARG A 147 -4.05 -8.15 -0.22
N LYS A 148 -3.24 -9.19 -0.34
CA LYS A 148 -2.25 -9.56 0.68
C LYS A 148 -0.87 -9.08 0.26
N LEU A 149 -0.12 -8.56 1.22
CA LEU A 149 1.27 -8.19 1.07
C LEU A 149 2.14 -9.34 1.56
N TRP A 150 2.92 -9.90 0.65
CA TRP A 150 3.85 -10.98 0.93
C TRP A 150 5.27 -10.45 0.94
N LYS A 151 6.08 -10.86 1.91
CA LYS A 151 7.53 -10.63 1.95
C LYS A 151 8.24 -11.95 1.64
N ALA A 152 9.16 -11.95 0.67
CA ALA A 152 10.02 -13.10 0.44
C ALA A 152 11.11 -13.19 1.53
N VAL A 153 11.27 -14.36 2.14
CA VAL A 153 12.30 -14.60 3.16
C VAL A 153 12.72 -16.07 3.09
N ASN A 154 14.03 -16.32 3.06
CA ASN A 154 14.61 -17.67 3.06
C ASN A 154 14.04 -18.63 1.99
N GLY A 155 13.72 -18.12 0.79
CA GLY A 155 13.15 -18.92 -0.30
C GLY A 155 11.65 -19.18 -0.19
N GLU A 156 10.98 -18.68 0.84
CA GLU A 156 9.53 -18.74 1.03
C GLU A 156 8.93 -17.32 1.05
N ARG A 157 7.61 -17.21 1.21
CA ARG A 157 6.92 -15.95 1.46
C ARG A 157 6.05 -16.00 2.71
N ILE A 158 6.08 -14.91 3.46
CA ILE A 158 5.25 -14.68 4.65
C ILE A 158 4.30 -13.50 4.42
N GLU A 159 3.10 -13.57 4.98
CA GLU A 159 2.13 -12.47 4.90
C GLU A 159 2.49 -11.40 5.94
N VAL A 160 2.69 -10.17 5.48
CA VAL A 160 3.11 -9.04 6.32
C VAL A 160 2.14 -7.86 6.23
N GLY A 161 1.05 -8.02 5.51
CA GLY A 161 -0.01 -7.03 5.47
C GLY A 161 -1.19 -7.44 4.61
N GLU A 162 -2.27 -6.69 4.75
CA GLU A 162 -3.53 -6.89 4.04
C GLU A 162 -4.17 -5.52 3.76
N LEU A 163 -4.62 -5.32 2.53
CA LEU A 163 -5.48 -4.19 2.15
C LEU A 163 -6.86 -4.73 1.81
N GLN A 164 -7.85 -4.35 2.60
CA GLN A 164 -9.25 -4.71 2.42
C GLN A 164 -10.07 -3.51 1.95
N SER A 165 -10.84 -3.70 0.88
CA SER A 165 -11.84 -2.77 0.36
C SER A 165 -13.18 -3.49 0.20
N ARG A 166 -14.28 -2.77 -0.05
CA ARG A 166 -15.59 -3.40 -0.31
C ARG A 166 -15.63 -3.99 -1.71
N THR A 167 -15.02 -3.31 -2.67
CA THR A 167 -14.84 -3.77 -4.05
C THR A 167 -13.41 -3.53 -4.52
N SER A 168 -12.97 -4.23 -5.57
CA SER A 168 -11.64 -4.05 -6.17
C SER A 168 -11.40 -2.65 -6.76
N ARG A 169 -12.48 -1.87 -6.98
CA ARG A 169 -12.52 -0.54 -7.60
C ARG A 169 -12.60 0.60 -6.59
N ASP A 170 -12.78 0.30 -5.32
CA ASP A 170 -12.90 1.35 -4.32
C ASP A 170 -11.60 2.14 -4.23
N THR A 171 -11.73 3.43 -3.94
CA THR A 171 -10.61 4.33 -3.68
C THR A 171 -10.39 4.56 -2.18
N HIS A 172 -10.87 3.60 -1.38
CA HIS A 172 -10.68 3.54 0.07
C HIS A 172 -10.47 2.09 0.49
N GLY A 173 -9.89 1.90 1.68
CA GLY A 173 -9.66 0.58 2.25
C GLY A 173 -9.03 0.63 3.62
N LEU A 174 -9.11 -0.49 4.32
CA LEU A 174 -8.42 -0.75 5.58
C LEU A 174 -7.13 -1.50 5.27
N LEU A 175 -6.01 -0.85 5.56
CA LEU A 175 -4.68 -1.44 5.51
C LEU A 175 -4.32 -1.97 6.90
N LYS A 176 -3.92 -3.23 6.99
CA LYS A 176 -3.30 -3.85 8.17
C LYS A 176 -1.89 -4.25 7.81
N ILE A 177 -0.90 -3.94 8.65
CA ILE A 177 0.51 -4.24 8.36
C ILE A 177 1.25 -4.72 9.60
N ASP A 178 2.18 -5.63 9.37
CA ASP A 178 3.22 -6.01 10.31
C ASP A 178 4.40 -5.03 10.17
N THR A 179 4.45 -4.07 11.09
CA THR A 179 5.49 -3.04 11.16
C THR A 179 6.88 -3.57 11.53
N ALA A 180 6.99 -4.82 11.99
CA ALA A 180 8.30 -5.48 12.13
C ALA A 180 8.89 -5.90 10.78
N HIS A 181 8.09 -5.88 9.71
CA HIS A 181 8.48 -6.34 8.38
C HIS A 181 8.40 -5.29 7.29
N VAL A 182 7.49 -4.31 7.41
CA VAL A 182 7.33 -3.22 6.45
C VAL A 182 7.06 -1.91 7.17
N ASP A 183 7.78 -0.85 6.80
CA ASP A 183 7.52 0.48 7.33
C ASP A 183 6.08 0.94 7.02
N ARG A 184 5.47 1.65 7.98
CA ARG A 184 4.07 2.09 7.86
C ARG A 184 3.83 2.99 6.66
N LEU A 185 4.72 3.95 6.41
CA LEU A 185 4.59 4.85 5.28
C LEU A 185 4.79 4.10 3.95
N VAL A 186 5.69 3.12 3.89
CA VAL A 186 5.83 2.22 2.74
C VAL A 186 4.53 1.46 2.46
N GLY A 187 3.91 0.88 3.50
CA GLY A 187 2.61 0.21 3.39
C GLY A 187 1.50 1.13 2.87
N ILE A 188 1.41 2.36 3.39
CA ILE A 188 0.44 3.37 2.94
C ILE A 188 0.67 3.74 1.47
N MET A 189 1.90 4.09 1.09
CA MET A 189 2.20 4.58 -0.25
C MET A 189 1.98 3.51 -1.33
N THR A 190 2.41 2.27 -1.07
CA THR A 190 2.18 1.14 -1.98
C THR A 190 0.70 0.76 -2.05
N SER A 191 -0.07 0.93 -0.96
CA SER A 191 -1.54 0.76 -0.99
C SER A 191 -2.23 1.82 -1.84
N ILE A 192 -1.81 3.08 -1.76
CA ILE A 192 -2.35 4.15 -2.62
C ILE A 192 -2.03 3.87 -4.09
N ALA A 193 -0.81 3.38 -4.40
CA ALA A 193 -0.45 2.95 -5.74
C ALA A 193 -1.39 1.85 -6.27
N LEU A 194 -1.79 0.90 -5.43
CA LEU A 194 -2.80 -0.13 -5.76
C LEU A 194 -4.18 0.48 -6.01
N LEU A 195 -4.67 1.34 -5.10
CA LEU A 195 -5.98 1.99 -5.22
C LEU A 195 -6.05 2.91 -6.45
N LYS A 196 -4.90 3.44 -6.91
CA LYS A 196 -4.78 4.25 -8.13
C LYS A 196 -4.35 3.47 -9.37
N ARG A 197 -4.15 2.17 -9.26
CA ARG A 197 -3.83 1.34 -10.42
C ARG A 197 -5.01 1.37 -11.39
N LEU A 198 -4.74 1.76 -12.63
CA LEU A 198 -5.73 1.66 -13.70
C LEU A 198 -6.13 0.20 -13.89
N GLU A 199 -7.43 -0.06 -13.88
CA GLU A 199 -8.01 -1.34 -14.32
C GLU A 199 -7.75 -1.67 -15.80
N SER A 200 -7.02 -0.85 -16.54
CA SER A 200 -7.10 -0.79 -18.00
C SER A 200 -6.75 -2.09 -18.75
N PHE A 201 -6.22 -3.13 -18.10
CA PHE A 201 -5.91 -4.40 -18.76
C PHE A 201 -6.22 -5.68 -17.97
N ARG A 202 -7.00 -5.63 -16.88
CA ARG A 202 -7.53 -6.89 -16.27
C ARG A 202 -8.87 -7.23 -16.91
N LYS A 203 -8.84 -7.61 -18.18
CA LYS A 203 -9.89 -8.47 -18.76
C LYS A 203 -9.69 -9.90 -18.28
#